data_AF-A0A1W9YS93-F1
#
_entry.id   AF-A0A1W9YS93-F1
#
_cell.length_a   1.000
_cell.length_b   1.000
_cell.length_c   1.000
_cell.angle_alpha   90.00
_cell.angle_beta   90.00
_cell.angle_gamma   90.00
#
_symmetry.space_group_name_H-M   'P 1'
#
loop_
_entity.id
_entity.type
_entity.pdbx_description
1 polymer ?
#
loop_
_entity_poly.entity_id
_entity_poly.type
_entity_poly.pdbx_seq_one_letter_code
_entity_poly.pdbx_strand_id
1 'polypeptide(L)'
;LTVSEEFKPPERVMIAFDGGTAIRRGMEMLSSSPLLRGLPIRILMSGNQFGGQAKSLELAKQTLSRASSEVTASLVPGDAGAVVEKAVKEQE
;
A
#
# COMPACT_ATOMS: atom_id res chain seq x y z
N LEU A 1 -3.65 -27.44 -16.41
CA LEU A 1 -2.73 -26.84 -15.42
C LEU A 1 -3.51 -26.69 -14.13
N THR A 2 -3.34 -27.63 -13.20
CA THR A 2 -3.94 -27.57 -11.85
C THR A 2 -2.98 -26.78 -10.97
N VAL A 3 -3.41 -25.63 -10.46
CA VAL A 3 -2.64 -24.87 -9.46
C VAL A 3 -2.80 -25.60 -8.13
N SER A 4 -1.74 -26.29 -7.71
CA SER A 4 -1.62 -26.92 -6.39
C SER A 4 -0.90 -25.98 -5.42
N GLU A 5 -1.33 -24.72 -5.37
CA GLU A 5 -0.89 -23.83 -4.30
C GLU A 5 -1.94 -23.89 -3.20
N GLU A 6 -1.60 -24.56 -2.09
CA GLU A 6 -2.39 -24.50 -0.87
C GLU A 6 -2.58 -23.04 -0.47
N PHE A 7 -3.82 -22.67 -0.14
CA PHE A 7 -4.13 -21.31 0.30
C PHE A 7 -3.25 -20.94 1.50
N LYS A 8 -2.40 -19.93 1.32
CA LYS A 8 -1.67 -19.29 2.42
C LYS A 8 -2.39 -18.01 2.80
N PRO A 9 -2.74 -17.82 4.09
CA PRO A 9 -3.30 -16.55 4.53
C PRO A 9 -2.29 -15.43 4.25
N PRO A 10 -2.75 -14.23 3.85
CA PRO A 10 -1.87 -13.12 3.57
C PRO A 10 -1.17 -12.65 4.84
N GLU A 11 0.16 -12.53 4.78
CA GLU A 11 0.99 -12.08 5.91
C GLU A 11 1.23 -10.57 5.91
N ARG A 12 1.06 -9.92 4.75
CA ARG A 12 1.37 -8.50 4.54
C ARG A 12 0.56 -7.93 3.40
N VAL A 13 0.37 -6.61 3.41
CA VAL A 13 -0.47 -5.90 2.44
C VAL A 13 0.32 -4.76 1.82
N MET A 14 0.38 -4.72 0.49
CA MET A 14 0.97 -3.60 -0.25
C MET A 14 -0.11 -2.86 -1.03
N ILE A 15 -0.11 -1.54 -0.93
CA ILE A 15 -1.08 -0.64 -1.57
C ILE A 15 -0.32 0.31 -2.48
N ALA A 16 -0.58 0.23 -3.77
CA ALA A 16 -0.12 1.23 -4.73
C ALA A 16 -1.00 2.49 -4.61
N PHE A 17 -0.38 3.63 -4.33
CA PHE A 17 -1.04 4.91 -4.11
C PHE A 17 -0.59 5.92 -5.16
N ASP A 18 -1.52 6.43 -5.94
CA ASP A 18 -1.30 7.40 -7.02
C ASP A 18 -1.68 8.85 -6.63
N GLY A 19 -2.20 9.06 -5.42
CA GLY A 19 -2.69 10.36 -4.95
C GLY A 19 -4.09 10.73 -5.44
N GLY A 20 -4.73 9.88 -6.25
CA GLY A 20 -6.06 10.09 -6.80
C GLY A 20 -7.17 10.11 -5.74
N THR A 21 -8.32 10.67 -6.10
CA THR A 21 -9.51 10.69 -5.23
C THR A 21 -10.07 9.29 -5.00
N ALA A 22 -9.97 8.40 -5.98
CA ALA A 22 -10.42 7.02 -5.90
C ALA A 22 -9.67 6.22 -4.80
N ILE A 23 -8.33 6.29 -4.79
CA ILE A 23 -7.54 5.56 -3.80
C ILE A 23 -7.74 6.10 -2.39
N ARG A 24 -7.95 7.42 -2.22
CA ARG A 24 -8.29 8.02 -0.91
C ARG A 24 -9.56 7.42 -0.31
N ARG A 25 -10.61 7.28 -1.11
CA ARG A 25 -11.84 6.61 -0.65
C ARG A 25 -11.60 5.14 -0.32
N GLY A 26 -10.78 4.47 -1.13
CA GLY A 26 -10.30 3.12 -0.83
C GLY A 26 -9.60 3.01 0.53
N MET A 27 -8.73 3.97 0.88
CA MET A 27 -8.05 4.01 2.19
C MET A 27 -9.02 4.17 3.35
N GLU A 28 -10.04 5.02 3.21
CA GLU A 28 -11.08 5.16 4.24
C GLU A 28 -11.84 3.85 4.46
N MET A 29 -12.25 3.19 3.37
CA MET A 29 -12.92 1.89 3.44
C MET A 29 -12.03 0.83 4.08
N LEU A 30 -10.75 0.78 3.70
CA LEU A 30 -9.78 -0.15 4.27
C LEU A 30 -9.47 0.16 5.73
N SER A 31 -9.45 1.43 6.13
CA SER A 31 -9.24 1.86 7.52
C SER A 31 -10.36 1.43 8.47
N SER A 32 -11.57 1.24 7.95
CA SER A 32 -12.74 0.77 8.71
C SER A 32 -12.94 -0.75 8.59
N SER A 33 -12.26 -1.40 7.65
CA SER A 33 -12.40 -2.83 7.38
C SER A 33 -11.60 -3.68 8.38
N PRO A 34 -12.17 -4.80 8.87
CA PRO A 34 -11.43 -5.77 9.66
C PRO A 34 -10.35 -6.52 8.88
N LEU A 35 -10.41 -6.50 7.54
CA LEU A 35 -9.55 -7.32 6.67
C LEU A 35 -8.05 -7.03 6.82
N LEU A 36 -7.69 -5.80 7.21
CA LEU A 36 -6.29 -5.39 7.33
C LEU A 36 -5.79 -5.31 8.78
N ARG A 37 -6.63 -5.67 9.76
CA ARG A 37 -6.26 -5.54 11.18
C ARG A 37 -5.15 -6.51 11.52
N GLY A 38 -4.08 -5.98 12.10
CA GLY A 38 -2.93 -6.77 12.55
C GLY A 38 -2.01 -7.25 11.43
N LEU A 39 -2.25 -6.85 10.17
CA LEU A 39 -1.31 -7.07 9.08
C LEU A 39 -0.44 -5.83 8.88
N PRO A 40 0.87 -6.00 8.61
CA PRO A 40 1.73 -4.91 8.15
C PRO A 40 1.20 -4.36 6.81
N ILE A 41 1.04 -3.05 6.73
CA ILE A 41 0.57 -2.37 5.53
C ILE A 41 1.70 -1.49 4.99
N ARG A 42 2.05 -1.68 3.73
CA ARG A 42 3.00 -0.82 3.02
C ARG A 42 2.29 -0.03 1.93
N ILE A 43 2.34 1.28 2.03
CA ILE A 43 1.86 2.21 1.00
C ILE A 43 3.03 2.58 0.11
N LEU A 44 2.90 2.30 -1.17
CA LEU A 44 3.91 2.56 -2.17
C LEU A 44 3.37 3.60 -3.15
N MET A 45 4.06 4.72 -3.29
CA MET A 45 3.76 5.74 -4.28
C MET A 45 4.92 5.85 -5.26
N SER A 46 4.61 5.75 -6.55
CA SER A 46 5.57 6.03 -7.61
C SER A 46 5.43 7.49 -8.06
N GLY A 47 6.51 8.27 -7.99
CA GLY A 47 6.44 9.66 -8.43
C GLY A 47 7.59 10.52 -7.95
N ASN A 48 7.60 11.79 -8.40
CA ASN A 48 8.61 12.75 -7.94
C ASN A 48 8.26 13.29 -6.55
N GLN A 49 9.28 13.58 -5.74
CA GLN A 49 9.15 14.15 -4.40
C GLN A 49 8.83 15.66 -4.38
N PHE A 50 8.61 16.28 -5.55
CA PHE A 50 8.47 17.74 -5.71
C PHE A 50 7.01 18.23 -5.76
N GLY A 51 6.01 17.34 -5.73
CA GLY A 51 4.59 17.70 -5.68
C GLY A 51 3.95 17.40 -4.31
N GLY A 52 2.70 17.86 -4.10
CA GLY A 52 1.86 17.56 -2.90
C GLY A 52 1.56 16.07 -2.62
N GLN A 53 2.31 15.17 -3.26
CA GLN A 53 2.35 13.73 -3.11
C GLN A 53 2.81 13.33 -1.71
N ALA A 54 3.85 13.98 -1.14
CA ALA A 54 4.29 13.70 0.23
C ALA A 54 3.18 13.95 1.26
N LYS A 55 2.43 15.05 1.12
CA LYS A 55 1.26 15.34 1.98
C LYS A 55 0.15 14.30 1.79
N SER A 56 -0.10 13.88 0.56
CA SER A 56 -1.13 12.87 0.26
C SER A 56 -0.75 11.50 0.82
N LEU A 57 0.53 11.15 0.74
CA LEU A 57 1.08 9.90 1.28
C LEU A 57 1.00 9.88 2.81
N GLU A 58 1.32 10.99 3.47
CA GLU A 58 1.19 11.12 4.93
C GLU A 58 -0.27 11.00 5.38
N LEU A 59 -1.21 11.64 4.66
CA LEU A 59 -2.64 11.50 4.92
C LEU A 59 -3.12 10.05 4.75
N ALA A 60 -2.64 9.34 3.73
CA ALA A 60 -2.97 7.94 3.51
C ALA A 60 -2.45 7.05 4.64
N LYS A 61 -1.20 7.28 5.07
CA LYS A 61 -0.60 6.61 6.23
C LYS A 61 -1.43 6.84 7.48
N GLN A 62 -1.76 8.09 7.80
CA GLN A 62 -2.53 8.44 8.99
C GLN A 62 -3.93 7.82 8.98
N THR A 63 -4.56 7.72 7.81
CA THR A 63 -5.87 7.06 7.65
C THR A 63 -5.77 5.57 7.95
N LEU A 64 -4.78 4.89 7.38
CA LEU A 64 -4.59 3.46 7.56
C LEU A 64 -4.03 3.08 8.93
N SER A 65 -3.35 4.01 9.62
CA SER A 65 -2.90 3.82 11.01
C SER A 65 -4.06 3.54 11.98
N ARG A 66 -5.30 3.81 11.58
CA ARG A 66 -6.51 3.45 12.34
C ARG A 66 -6.88 1.96 12.20
N ALA A 67 -6.51 1.32 11.09
CA ALA A 67 -6.76 -0.11 10.85
C ALA A 67 -5.61 -1.00 11.34
N SER A 68 -4.36 -0.54 11.21
CA SER A 68 -3.17 -1.30 11.63
C SER A 68 -2.13 -0.35 12.21
N SER A 69 -1.36 -0.80 13.20
CA SER A 69 -0.27 0.00 13.79
C SER A 69 1.00 -0.03 12.92
N GLU A 70 1.16 -1.04 12.07
CA GLU A 70 2.35 -1.25 11.24
C GLU A 70 2.15 -0.72 9.82
N VAL A 71 1.92 0.59 9.68
CA VAL A 71 1.76 1.25 8.37
C VAL A 71 3.04 1.97 7.98
N THR A 72 3.66 1.51 6.90
CA THR A 72 4.84 2.14 6.29
C THR A 72 4.45 2.81 4.99
N ALA A 73 5.09 3.94 4.68
CA ALA A 73 4.86 4.68 3.45
C ALA A 73 6.20 4.91 2.74
N SER A 74 6.27 4.57 1.47
CA SER A 74 7.46 4.70 0.64
C SER A 74 7.11 5.46 -0.63
N LEU A 75 7.78 6.59 -0.85
CA LEU A 75 7.78 7.27 -2.14
C LEU A 75 9.02 6.80 -2.91
N VAL A 76 8.82 6.14 -4.04
CA VAL A 76 9.90 5.67 -4.89
C VAL A 76 9.80 6.39 -6.23
N PRO A 77 10.84 7.10 -6.67
CA PRO A 77 10.85 7.68 -8.00
C PRO A 77 10.94 6.58 -9.05
N GLY A 78 10.06 6.61 -10.05
CA GLY A 78 10.05 5.63 -11.14
C GLY A 78 8.67 5.36 -11.71
N ASP A 79 8.61 4.45 -12.68
CA ASP A 79 7.35 3.94 -13.24
C ASP A 79 6.64 3.04 -12.22
N ALA A 80 5.31 3.17 -12.11
CA ALA A 80 4.51 2.43 -11.14
C ALA A 80 4.67 0.92 -11.26
N GLY A 81 4.72 0.39 -12.49
CA GLY A 81 4.87 -1.05 -12.74
C GLY A 81 6.23 -1.56 -12.27
N ALA A 82 7.30 -0.87 -12.65
CA ALA A 82 8.66 -1.22 -12.26
C ALA A 82 8.87 -1.13 -10.73
N VAL A 83 8.30 -0.11 -10.09
CA VAL A 83 8.41 0.06 -8.64
C VAL A 83 7.64 -1.02 -7.89
N VAL A 84 6.40 -1.34 -8.31
CA VAL A 84 5.61 -2.39 -7.69
C VAL A 84 6.31 -3.74 -7.84
N GLU A 85 6.81 -4.09 -9.02
CA GLU A 85 7.53 -5.34 -9.24
C GLU A 85 8.79 -5.45 -8.37
N LYS A 86 9.56 -4.35 -8.28
CA LYS A 86 10.75 -4.27 -7.41
C LYS A 86 10.37 -4.41 -5.94
N ALA A 87 9.29 -3.77 -5.50
CA ALA A 87 8.83 -3.81 -4.11
C ALA A 87 8.26 -5.19 -3.72
N VAL A 88 7.71 -5.95 -4.67
CA VAL A 88 7.32 -7.35 -4.47
C VAL A 88 8.58 -8.21 -4.31
N LYS A 89 9.53 -8.11 -5.25
CA LYS A 89 10.80 -8.88 -5.21
C LYS A 89 11.67 -8.60 -3.99
N GLU A 90 11.69 -7.35 -3.49
CA GLU A 90 12.42 -6.99 -2.27
C GLU A 90 11.78 -7.51 -0.99
N GLN A 91 10.54 -8.02 -1.07
CA GLN A 91 9.77 -8.51 0.06
C GLN A 91 9.46 -10.01 -0.03
N GLU A 92 10.08 -10.74 -0.96
CA GLU A 92 10.07 -12.22 -0.95
C GLU A 92 11.01 -12.81 0.11
#